data_AF-A0A0H4IVL7-F1
#
_entry.id   AF-A0A0H4IVL7-F1
#
_cell.length_a   1.000
_cell.length_b   1.000
_cell.length_c   1.000
_cell.angle_alpha   90.00
_cell.angle_beta   90.00
_cell.angle_gamma   90.00
#
_symmetry.space_group_name_H-M   'P 1'
#
loop_
_entity.id
_entity.type
_entity.pdbx_description
1 polymer ?
#
loop_
_entity_poly.entity_id
_entity_poly.type
_entity_poly.pdbx_seq_one_letter_code
_entity_poly.pdbx_strand_id
1 'polypeptide(L)'
;MHTLDGEMAGGNRPPKSITSKGKANAATYPKLVNQLNEQNLNNIAAQDSRLASAVKDWKTIQPNKKGEINFGIGSATRQEAEQLGKIWVGDGAKPVSSPSCQGCMLSADGTRLYRPPTTKSNTPESLNPTGVQANFVTRSVDGKTLTNGHLNIK
;
A
#
# COMPACT_ATOMS: atom_id res chain seq x y z
N MET A 1 22.47 39.64 -20.13
CA MET A 1 23.27 39.24 -18.95
C MET A 1 22.58 38.05 -18.30
N HIS A 2 23.36 37.03 -17.97
CA HIS A 2 23.08 35.89 -17.10
C HIS A 2 21.94 34.93 -17.47
N THR A 3 22.38 33.82 -18.08
CA THR A 3 21.78 32.48 -18.04
C THR A 3 21.69 32.02 -16.58
N LEU A 4 20.52 31.49 -16.19
CA LEU A 4 20.31 30.78 -14.93
C LEU A 4 20.35 29.28 -15.25
N ASP A 5 21.55 28.70 -15.15
CA ASP A 5 21.75 27.25 -15.21
C ASP A 5 21.43 26.68 -13.83
N GLY A 6 20.13 26.44 -13.61
CA GLY A 6 19.60 25.74 -12.44
C GLY A 6 19.63 24.23 -12.66
N GLU A 7 20.74 23.62 -12.29
CA GLU A 7 21.01 22.19 -12.28
C GLU A 7 20.00 21.46 -11.36
N MET A 8 18.90 20.95 -11.93
CA MET A 8 17.95 20.08 -11.24
C MET A 8 18.53 18.66 -11.11
N ALA A 9 19.57 18.53 -10.30
CA ALA A 9 20.12 17.25 -9.85
C ALA A 9 19.17 16.60 -8.81
N GLY A 10 18.09 16.02 -9.31
CA GLY A 10 17.15 15.21 -8.55
C GLY A 10 16.72 14.00 -9.36
N GLY A 11 17.68 13.35 -10.03
CA GLY A 11 17.45 12.17 -10.85
C GLY A 11 16.84 11.07 -9.99
N ASN A 12 15.52 10.97 -10.04
CA ASN A 12 14.75 9.87 -9.49
C ASN A 12 15.13 8.64 -10.33
N ARG A 13 16.25 8.00 -9.96
CA ARG A 13 16.82 6.88 -10.72
C ARG A 13 15.73 5.83 -10.80
N PRO A 14 15.21 5.52 -12.01
CA PRO A 14 14.14 4.55 -12.10
C PRO A 14 14.62 3.24 -11.44
N PRO A 15 13.79 2.63 -10.59
CA PRO A 15 14.17 1.43 -9.87
C PRO A 15 14.65 0.37 -10.87
N LYS A 16 15.76 -0.31 -10.55
CA LYS A 16 16.41 -1.30 -11.43
C LYS A 16 15.37 -2.28 -11.97
N SER A 17 15.03 -2.20 -13.26
CA SER A 17 14.06 -3.10 -13.88
C SER A 17 14.58 -4.53 -13.87
N ILE A 18 13.84 -5.44 -13.25
CA ILE A 18 14.16 -6.88 -13.29
C ILE A 18 13.60 -7.43 -14.59
N THR A 19 14.50 -7.69 -15.54
CA THR A 19 14.16 -8.30 -16.82
C THR A 19 14.45 -9.79 -16.79
N SER A 20 13.48 -10.60 -17.24
CA SER A 20 13.81 -11.98 -17.63
C SER A 20 14.76 -11.88 -18.82
N LYS A 21 15.93 -12.50 -18.76
CA LYS A 21 16.97 -12.45 -19.81
C LYS A 21 16.57 -13.24 -21.08
N GLY A 22 15.31 -13.15 -21.50
CA GLY A 22 14.79 -13.72 -22.76
C GLY A 22 14.52 -15.22 -22.76
N LYS A 23 14.73 -15.94 -21.64
CA LYS A 23 14.32 -17.35 -21.54
C LYS A 23 13.29 -17.51 -20.42
N ALA A 24 12.03 -17.65 -20.80
CA ALA A 24 10.99 -18.11 -19.90
C ALA A 24 11.37 -19.53 -19.44
N ASN A 25 11.78 -19.65 -18.18
CA ASN A 25 12.10 -20.92 -17.56
C ASN A 25 11.18 -21.10 -16.36
N ALA A 26 10.37 -22.17 -16.39
CA ALA A 26 9.44 -22.51 -15.33
C ALA A 26 10.13 -22.63 -13.95
N ALA A 27 11.37 -23.13 -13.91
CA ALA A 27 12.15 -23.21 -12.67
C ALA A 27 12.53 -21.84 -12.10
N THR A 28 12.65 -20.82 -12.95
CA THR A 28 12.99 -19.44 -12.52
C THR A 28 11.77 -18.57 -12.29
N TYR A 29 10.60 -18.99 -12.75
CA TYR A 29 9.37 -18.21 -12.68
C TYR A 29 8.98 -17.83 -11.25
N PRO A 30 8.97 -18.73 -10.25
CA PRO A 30 8.64 -18.37 -8.87
C PRO A 30 9.57 -17.30 -8.29
N LYS A 31 10.86 -17.39 -8.59
CA LYS A 31 11.85 -16.40 -8.16
C LYS A 31 11.59 -15.04 -8.81
N LEU A 32 11.28 -15.03 -10.10
CA LEU A 32 10.97 -13.79 -10.82
C LEU A 32 9.71 -13.11 -10.27
N VAL A 33 8.66 -13.88 -9.98
CA VAL A 33 7.43 -13.36 -9.37
C VAL A 33 7.73 -12.71 -8.01
N ASN A 34 8.48 -13.39 -7.13
CA ASN A 34 8.85 -12.83 -5.84
C ASN A 34 9.66 -11.55 -5.97
N GLN A 35 10.64 -11.53 -6.88
CA GLN A 35 11.46 -10.36 -7.18
C GLN A 35 10.64 -9.16 -7.68
N LEU A 36 9.68 -9.40 -8.58
CA LEU A 36 8.79 -8.35 -9.09
C LEU A 36 7.84 -7.85 -8.00
N ASN A 37 7.33 -8.73 -7.15
CA ASN A 37 6.47 -8.36 -6.03
C ASN A 37 7.23 -7.48 -5.00
N GLU A 38 8.45 -7.88 -4.63
CA GLU A 38 9.31 -7.08 -3.76
C GLU A 38 9.65 -5.72 -4.38
N GLN A 39 9.97 -5.70 -5.68
CA GLN A 39 10.21 -4.45 -6.39
C GLN A 39 8.98 -3.54 -6.38
N ASN A 40 7.78 -4.08 -6.63
CA ASN A 40 6.54 -3.32 -6.61
C ASN A 40 6.27 -2.72 -5.22
N LEU A 41 6.44 -3.51 -4.15
CA LEU A 41 6.28 -3.01 -2.79
C LEU A 41 7.30 -1.93 -2.43
N ASN A 42 8.55 -2.08 -2.88
CA ASN A 42 9.57 -1.05 -2.71
C ASN A 42 9.23 0.24 -3.47
N ASN A 43 8.71 0.13 -4.69
CA ASN A 43 8.28 1.28 -5.47
C ASN A 43 7.11 2.00 -4.80
N ILE A 44 6.13 1.27 -4.26
CA ILE A 44 5.01 1.83 -3.50
C ILE A 44 5.50 2.55 -2.25
N ALA A 45 6.38 1.91 -1.48
CA ALA A 45 6.96 2.49 -0.27
C ALA A 45 7.80 3.75 -0.56
N ALA A 46 8.38 3.86 -1.75
CA ALA A 46 9.17 5.03 -2.14
C ALA A 46 8.32 6.26 -2.49
N GLN A 47 7.02 6.09 -2.77
CA GLN A 47 6.13 7.19 -3.16
C GLN A 47 5.68 8.05 -1.98
N ASP A 48 5.51 7.46 -0.79
CA ASP A 48 4.98 8.16 0.38
C ASP A 48 5.38 7.41 1.67
N SER A 49 5.77 8.14 2.72
CA SER A 49 6.19 7.55 4.00
C SER A 49 5.07 6.75 4.69
N ARG A 50 3.80 7.12 4.48
CA ARG A 50 2.63 6.40 5.01
C ARG A 50 2.46 5.06 4.30
N LEU A 51 2.73 5.00 3.00
CA LEU A 51 2.80 3.74 2.26
C LEU A 51 4.02 2.91 2.66
N ALA A 52 5.16 3.54 2.94
CA ALA A 52 6.32 2.84 3.48
C ALA A 52 5.99 2.15 4.81
N SER A 53 5.29 2.86 5.71
CA SER A 53 4.80 2.31 6.98
C SER A 53 3.88 1.11 6.74
N ALA A 54 2.90 1.24 5.85
CA ALA A 54 1.98 0.14 5.50
C ALA A 54 2.72 -1.13 5.00
N VAL A 55 3.84 -0.98 4.28
CA VAL A 55 4.65 -2.09 3.76
C VAL A 55 5.56 -2.70 4.83
N LYS A 56 6.10 -1.91 5.75
CA LYS A 56 7.28 -2.29 6.54
C LYS A 56 7.03 -2.43 8.04
N ASP A 57 6.23 -1.55 8.63
CA ASP A 57 6.21 -1.39 10.09
C ASP A 57 5.63 -2.61 10.80
N TRP A 58 4.67 -3.29 10.16
CA TRP A 58 4.07 -4.50 10.72
C TRP A 58 5.06 -5.64 10.96
N LYS A 59 6.22 -5.66 10.29
CA LYS A 59 7.21 -6.75 10.39
C LYS A 59 7.80 -6.91 11.79
N THR A 60 7.68 -5.89 12.65
CA THR A 60 8.16 -5.92 14.04
C THR A 60 7.00 -5.92 15.06
N ILE A 61 5.75 -5.99 14.60
CA ILE A 61 4.55 -5.91 15.43
C ILE A 61 3.96 -7.32 15.61
N GLN A 62 3.53 -7.63 16.83
CA GLN A 62 2.85 -8.88 17.12
C GLN A 62 1.41 -8.87 16.60
N PRO A 63 0.89 -9.99 16.06
CA PRO A 63 -0.50 -10.09 15.67
C PRO A 63 -1.42 -9.98 16.89
N ASN A 64 -2.63 -9.48 16.66
CA ASN A 64 -3.68 -9.46 17.68
C ASN A 64 -4.33 -10.86 17.85
N LYS A 65 -5.38 -10.95 18.67
CA LYS A 65 -6.13 -12.20 18.93
C LYS A 65 -6.72 -12.87 17.67
N LYS A 66 -6.93 -12.12 16.58
CA LYS A 66 -7.42 -12.65 15.29
C LYS A 66 -6.29 -13.11 14.36
N GLY A 67 -5.04 -12.96 14.76
CA GLY A 67 -3.88 -13.20 13.90
C GLY A 67 -3.58 -12.05 12.93
N GLU A 68 -4.30 -10.92 13.02
CA GLU A 68 -4.13 -9.73 12.18
C GLU A 68 -3.26 -8.69 12.89
N ILE A 69 -2.36 -8.03 12.17
CA ILE A 69 -1.61 -6.89 12.70
C ILE A 69 -2.32 -5.59 12.33
N ASN A 70 -2.76 -4.82 13.34
CA ASN A 70 -3.39 -3.52 13.19
C ASN A 70 -2.47 -2.42 13.71
N PHE A 71 -2.26 -1.36 12.94
CA PHE A 71 -1.31 -0.30 13.28
C PHE A 71 -1.66 1.00 12.56
N GLY A 72 -1.26 2.14 13.12
CA GLY A 72 -1.42 3.43 12.47
C GLY A 72 -0.32 3.68 11.43
N ILE A 73 -0.67 4.29 10.30
CA ILE A 73 0.28 4.69 9.24
C ILE A 73 0.39 6.21 9.07
N GLY A 74 -0.23 6.98 9.96
CA GLY A 74 -0.22 8.44 9.96
C GLY A 74 -1.60 9.07 9.69
N SER A 75 -1.58 10.26 9.13
CA SER A 75 -2.80 11.04 8.82
C SER A 75 -2.76 11.65 7.43
N ALA A 76 -3.93 11.90 6.84
CA ALA A 76 -4.09 12.47 5.50
C ALA A 76 -5.44 13.17 5.34
N THR A 77 -5.60 13.98 4.30
CA THR A 77 -6.94 14.39 3.85
C THR A 77 -7.66 13.23 3.15
N ARG A 78 -8.98 13.37 2.91
CA ARG A 78 -9.74 12.37 2.14
C ARG A 78 -9.17 12.17 0.73
N GLN A 79 -8.86 13.26 0.03
CA GLN A 79 -8.31 13.22 -1.32
C GLN A 79 -6.91 12.58 -1.35
N GLU A 80 -6.05 12.91 -0.39
CA GLU A 80 -4.75 12.25 -0.25
C GLU A 80 -4.92 10.75 0.01
N ALA A 81 -5.82 10.35 0.90
CA ALA A 81 -6.10 8.94 1.17
C ALA A 81 -6.60 8.18 -0.07
N GLU A 82 -7.41 8.81 -0.91
CA GLU A 82 -7.86 8.25 -2.20
C GLU A 82 -6.70 8.10 -3.18
N GLN A 83 -5.80 9.09 -3.26
CA GLN A 83 -4.63 9.01 -4.11
C GLN A 83 -3.66 7.93 -3.65
N LEU A 84 -3.36 7.86 -2.35
CA LEU A 84 -2.55 6.80 -1.77
C LEU A 84 -3.21 5.44 -1.95
N GLY A 85 -4.53 5.36 -1.84
CA GLY A 85 -5.30 4.15 -2.08
C GLY A 85 -5.11 3.60 -3.49
N LYS A 86 -5.09 4.48 -4.51
CA LYS A 86 -4.81 4.10 -5.91
C LYS A 86 -3.38 3.56 -6.08
N ILE A 87 -2.39 4.24 -5.49
CA ILE A 87 -0.98 3.78 -5.54
C ILE A 87 -0.85 2.41 -4.84
N TRP A 88 -1.52 2.24 -3.70
CA TRP A 88 -1.48 1.02 -2.90
C TRP A 88 -1.94 -0.21 -3.67
N VAL A 89 -3.06 -0.10 -4.40
CA VAL A 89 -3.62 -1.24 -5.16
C VAL A 89 -2.97 -1.39 -6.53
N GLY A 90 -2.46 -0.29 -7.10
CA GLY A 90 -1.78 -0.26 -8.40
C GLY A 90 -2.71 -0.48 -9.58
N ASP A 91 -2.10 -0.52 -10.77
CA ASP A 91 -2.82 -0.72 -12.02
C ASP A 91 -3.52 -2.08 -12.08
N GLY A 92 -4.65 -2.11 -12.79
CA GLY A 92 -5.49 -3.31 -12.90
C GLY A 92 -6.25 -3.66 -11.61
N ALA A 93 -6.20 -2.79 -10.59
CA ALA A 93 -7.02 -2.94 -9.40
C ALA A 93 -8.51 -2.98 -9.75
N LYS A 94 -9.25 -3.82 -9.04
CA LYS A 94 -10.66 -4.09 -9.28
C LYS A 94 -11.49 -3.62 -8.10
N PRO A 95 -12.68 -3.05 -8.33
CA PRO A 95 -13.60 -2.75 -7.25
C PRO A 95 -14.03 -4.04 -6.54
N VAL A 96 -14.11 -3.98 -5.21
CA VAL A 96 -14.68 -5.06 -4.41
C VAL A 96 -16.19 -4.85 -4.37
N SER A 97 -16.93 -5.78 -4.98
CA SER A 97 -18.40 -5.79 -4.94
C SER A 97 -18.89 -6.30 -3.58
N SER A 98 -18.83 -5.45 -2.55
CA SER A 98 -19.39 -5.74 -1.23
C SER A 98 -20.16 -4.53 -0.69
N PRO A 99 -21.41 -4.72 -0.22
CA PRO A 99 -22.16 -3.65 0.44
C PRO A 99 -21.43 -3.06 1.65
N SER A 100 -20.63 -3.86 2.35
CA SER A 100 -19.88 -3.45 3.54
C SER A 100 -18.59 -2.67 3.23
N CYS A 101 -18.23 -2.53 1.96
CA CYS A 101 -16.95 -1.97 1.52
C CYS A 101 -17.13 -1.14 0.24
N GLN A 102 -18.06 -0.18 0.28
CA GLN A 102 -18.29 0.71 -0.85
C GLN A 102 -17.01 1.47 -1.21
N GLY A 103 -16.61 1.42 -2.49
CA GLY A 103 -15.39 2.06 -2.99
C GLY A 103 -14.09 1.32 -2.67
N CYS A 104 -14.15 0.13 -2.07
CA CYS A 104 -12.94 -0.66 -1.82
C CYS A 104 -12.35 -1.17 -3.13
N MET A 105 -11.01 -1.14 -3.21
CA MET A 105 -10.25 -1.56 -4.38
C MET A 105 -9.29 -2.67 -3.99
N LEU A 106 -9.23 -3.73 -4.79
CA LEU A 106 -8.31 -4.86 -4.62
C LEU A 106 -7.28 -4.83 -5.74
N SER A 107 -6.00 -4.97 -5.40
CA SER A 107 -4.91 -5.08 -6.38
C SER A 107 -5.14 -6.24 -7.34
N ALA A 108 -4.56 -6.14 -8.54
CA ALA A 108 -4.71 -7.17 -9.58
C ALA A 108 -4.26 -8.57 -9.11
N ASP A 109 -3.25 -8.64 -8.24
CA ASP A 109 -2.71 -9.86 -7.64
C ASP A 109 -3.50 -10.36 -6.41
N GLY A 110 -4.51 -9.60 -5.95
CA GLY A 110 -5.33 -9.95 -4.78
C GLY A 110 -4.69 -9.73 -3.41
N THR A 111 -3.43 -9.27 -3.36
CA THR A 111 -2.64 -9.19 -2.12
C THR A 111 -2.79 -7.88 -1.36
N ARG A 112 -3.34 -6.82 -1.98
CA ARG A 112 -3.47 -5.50 -1.39
C ARG A 112 -4.87 -4.96 -1.55
N LEU A 113 -5.51 -4.59 -0.45
CA LEU A 113 -6.85 -4.03 -0.42
C LEU A 113 -6.77 -2.60 0.14
N TYR A 114 -7.33 -1.65 -0.59
CA TYR A 114 -7.62 -0.31 -0.08
C TYR A 114 -9.10 -0.25 0.33
N ARG A 115 -9.36 0.25 1.54
CA ARG A 115 -10.72 0.60 1.98
C ARG A 115 -10.79 2.11 2.20
N PRO A 116 -11.74 2.81 1.58
CA PRO A 116 -11.81 4.26 1.66
C PRO A 116 -12.17 4.77 3.05
N PRO A 117 -11.97 6.08 3.31
CA PRO A 117 -12.37 6.75 4.53
C PRO A 117 -13.80 6.43 4.96
N THR A 118 -13.92 5.81 6.13
CA THR A 118 -15.19 5.45 6.78
C THR A 118 -15.16 5.82 8.26
N THR A 119 -16.31 6.23 8.80
CA THR A 119 -16.46 6.46 10.24
C THR A 119 -16.27 5.15 11.00
N LYS A 120 -15.48 5.19 12.09
CA LYS A 120 -15.26 4.06 12.99
C LYS A 120 -15.81 4.39 14.38
N SER A 121 -17.08 4.06 14.61
CA SER A 121 -17.78 4.39 15.86
C SER A 121 -17.21 3.72 17.11
N ASN A 122 -16.49 2.60 16.95
CA ASN A 122 -16.07 1.75 18.05
C ASN A 122 -14.55 1.79 18.31
N THR A 123 -13.83 2.72 17.69
CA THR A 123 -12.38 2.87 17.88
C THR A 123 -12.09 3.96 18.92
N PRO A 124 -11.29 3.70 19.97
CA PRO A 124 -10.91 4.72 20.95
C PRO A 124 -10.29 5.95 20.30
N GLU A 125 -10.59 7.13 20.84
CA GLU A 125 -10.09 8.42 20.34
C GLU A 125 -8.56 8.47 20.28
N SER A 126 -7.87 7.79 21.22
CA SER A 126 -6.40 7.70 21.21
C SER A 126 -5.82 7.00 19.98
N LEU A 127 -6.59 6.15 19.29
CA LEU A 127 -6.19 5.45 18.07
C LEU A 127 -6.81 6.07 16.82
N ASN A 128 -7.94 6.75 16.97
CA ASN A 128 -8.69 7.39 15.90
C ASN A 128 -9.24 8.75 16.36
N PRO A 129 -8.38 9.77 16.50
CA PRO A 129 -8.77 11.08 17.05
C PRO A 129 -9.78 11.81 16.16
N THR A 130 -9.88 11.41 14.89
CA THR A 130 -10.77 12.03 13.90
C THR A 130 -12.12 11.33 13.75
N GLY A 131 -12.25 10.12 14.32
CA GLY A 131 -13.41 9.26 14.07
C GLY A 131 -13.44 8.62 12.67
N VAL A 132 -12.59 9.03 11.71
CA VAL A 132 -12.60 8.56 10.32
C VAL A 132 -11.25 8.00 9.91
N GLN A 133 -11.24 6.79 9.34
CA GLN A 133 -10.01 6.15 8.87
C GLN A 133 -10.18 5.51 7.49
N ALA A 134 -9.13 5.59 6.67
CA ALA A 134 -8.91 4.68 5.54
C ALA A 134 -8.04 3.50 5.97
N ASN A 135 -8.13 2.38 5.26
CA ASN A 135 -7.41 1.16 5.59
C ASN A 135 -6.59 0.66 4.40
N PHE A 136 -5.33 0.32 4.68
CA PHE A 136 -4.35 -0.21 3.74
C PHE A 136 -3.99 -1.62 4.18
N VAL A 137 -4.59 -2.60 3.52
CA VAL A 137 -4.60 -3.98 3.95
C VAL A 137 -3.66 -4.82 3.08
N THR A 138 -2.82 -5.63 3.72
CA THR A 138 -2.06 -6.70 3.07
C THR A 138 -2.75 -8.04 3.33
N ARG A 139 -2.83 -8.86 2.30
CA ARG A 139 -3.50 -10.17 2.29
C ARG A 139 -2.54 -11.24 1.80
N SER A 140 -2.72 -12.46 2.30
CA SER A 140 -2.15 -13.65 1.67
C SER A 140 -2.90 -13.98 0.38
N VAL A 141 -2.32 -14.88 -0.42
CA VAL A 141 -2.86 -15.31 -1.72
C VAL A 141 -4.22 -16.00 -1.62
N ASP A 142 -4.54 -16.60 -0.47
CA ASP A 142 -5.85 -17.17 -0.15
C ASP A 142 -6.88 -16.11 0.30
N GLY A 143 -6.47 -14.84 0.33
CA GLY A 143 -7.33 -13.71 0.66
C GLY A 143 -7.46 -13.42 2.16
N LYS A 144 -6.76 -14.13 3.05
CA LYS A 144 -6.76 -13.82 4.48
C LYS A 144 -6.03 -12.48 4.73
N THR A 145 -6.60 -11.65 5.58
CA THR A 145 -5.96 -10.42 6.06
C THR A 145 -4.75 -10.77 6.92
N LEU A 146 -3.59 -10.22 6.56
CA LEU A 146 -2.36 -10.32 7.35
C LEU A 146 -2.17 -9.05 8.19
N THR A 147 -2.34 -7.90 7.53
CA THR A 147 -2.07 -6.59 8.14
C THR A 147 -3.10 -5.56 7.71
N ASN A 148 -3.26 -4.53 8.54
CA ASN A 148 -4.21 -3.45 8.31
C ASN A 148 -3.64 -2.16 8.88
N GLY A 149 -3.08 -1.35 7.98
CA GLY A 149 -2.62 0.00 8.28
C GLY A 149 -3.78 0.99 8.29
N HIS A 150 -3.94 1.73 9.38
CA HIS A 150 -5.01 2.71 9.57
C HIS A 150 -4.49 4.12 9.34
N LEU A 151 -5.08 4.84 8.39
CA LEU A 151 -4.75 6.21 8.06
C LEU A 151 -5.86 7.13 8.59
N ASN A 152 -5.54 7.98 9.57
CA ASN A 152 -6.48 8.93 10.14
C ASN A 152 -6.82 10.02 9.12
N ILE A 153 -8.10 10.39 9.03
CA ILE A 153 -8.58 11.35 8.03
C ILE A 153 -8.91 12.67 8.69
N LYS A 154 -8.19 13.72 8.31
CA LYS A 154 -8.37 15.09 8.79
C LYS A 154 -8.92 16.02 7.72
#